data_AF-A0A0P7TU55-F1
#
_entry.id   AF-A0A0P7TU55-F1
#
_cell.length_a   1.000
_cell.length_b   1.000
_cell.length_c   1.000
_cell.angle_alpha   90.00
_cell.angle_beta   90.00
_cell.angle_gamma   90.00
#
_symmetry.space_group_name_H-M   'P 1'
#
loop_
_entity.id
_entity.type
_entity.pdbx_description
1 polymer ?
#
loop_
_entity_poly.entity_id
_entity_poly.type
_entity_poly.pdbx_seq_one_letter_code
_entity_poly.pdbx_strand_id
1 'polypeptide(L)'
;DFRRRTESLRRRRKELDEKEEQLKESLFKFNKFLKENDAKRGRALKKASEEKDLARQKQAEVELLEQEVLVLQKRRETMRVKVQRKAVYRDFLHRVTKSSTKFGEIWELVARFDTLLATREQLLGRESEGRQLGEALRQQHRRFVDEQSDRILRYNNQLSELQTRLEQVRSLALKWEATWNHIQSISARETLLLGQIKVTTLNLFHMMGGQTDDENGVGIGDTLGQLDRIKQGLGFPRESRDKVRKSRRLGPFPSAGRHSSAASSHDPSETFAFGSQPSDQLRHVCIVSC
;
A
#
# COMPACT_ATOMS: atom_id res chain seq x y z
N ASP A 1 147.65 46.85 -55.91
CA ASP A 1 147.10 46.30 -54.64
C ASP A 1 145.70 46.75 -54.27
N PHE A 2 145.32 48.02 -54.39
CA PHE A 2 143.97 48.49 -54.01
C PHE A 2 142.84 47.72 -54.73
N ARG A 3 142.95 47.50 -56.05
CA ARG A 3 141.96 46.74 -56.85
C ARG A 3 141.69 45.32 -56.33
N ARG A 4 142.73 44.58 -55.90
CA ARG A 4 142.57 43.20 -55.39
C ARG A 4 141.84 43.15 -54.04
N ARG A 5 142.10 44.10 -53.14
CA ARG A 5 141.35 44.21 -51.86
C ARG A 5 139.90 44.62 -52.08
N THR A 6 139.64 45.55 -53.00
CA THR A 6 138.28 45.97 -53.35
C THR A 6 137.49 44.82 -54.00
N GLU A 7 138.12 44.00 -54.85
CA GLU A 7 137.49 42.80 -55.43
C GLU A 7 137.18 41.71 -54.40
N SER A 8 138.08 41.46 -53.44
CA SER A 8 137.84 40.48 -52.36
C SER A 8 136.71 40.92 -51.43
N LEU A 9 136.68 42.20 -51.03
CA LEU A 9 135.57 42.76 -50.25
C LEU A 9 134.26 42.73 -51.05
N ARG A 10 134.31 42.96 -52.36
CA ARG A 10 133.13 42.87 -53.25
C ARG A 10 132.63 41.43 -53.38
N ARG A 11 133.51 40.42 -53.43
CA ARG A 11 133.13 38.99 -53.39
C ARG A 11 132.50 38.61 -52.06
N ARG A 12 133.13 38.98 -50.94
CA ARG A 12 132.62 38.65 -49.60
C ARG A 12 131.31 39.34 -49.28
N ARG A 13 131.09 40.55 -49.83
CA ARG A 13 129.80 41.24 -49.76
C ARG A 13 128.74 40.55 -50.60
N LYS A 14 129.04 40.12 -51.83
CA LYS A 14 128.15 39.27 -52.63
C LYS A 14 127.79 37.95 -51.94
N GLU A 15 128.76 37.25 -51.36
CA GLU A 15 128.50 36.01 -50.60
C GLU A 15 127.64 36.26 -49.35
N LEU A 16 127.82 37.39 -48.68
CA LEU A 16 126.96 37.79 -47.55
C LEU A 16 125.55 38.10 -48.02
N ASP A 17 125.40 38.83 -49.13
CA ASP A 17 124.11 39.15 -49.73
C ASP A 17 123.38 37.87 -50.17
N GLU A 18 124.08 36.92 -50.80
CA GLU A 18 123.55 35.59 -51.19
C GLU A 18 123.10 34.77 -49.97
N LYS A 19 123.90 34.75 -48.89
CA LYS A 19 123.53 34.07 -47.64
C LYS A 19 122.35 34.74 -46.95
N GLU A 20 122.29 36.06 -46.97
CA GLU A 20 121.16 36.83 -46.44
C GLU A 20 119.88 36.53 -47.23
N GLU A 21 119.98 36.42 -48.56
CA GLU A 21 118.86 36.09 -49.45
C GLU A 21 118.39 34.65 -49.26
N GLN A 22 119.30 33.68 -49.11
CA GLN A 22 118.97 32.30 -48.73
C GLN A 22 118.29 32.21 -47.36
N LEU A 23 118.75 32.97 -46.37
CA LEU A 23 118.12 33.08 -45.06
C LEU A 23 116.71 33.66 -45.17
N LYS A 24 116.52 34.74 -45.93
CA LYS A 24 115.20 35.33 -46.20
C LYS A 24 114.25 34.34 -46.85
N GLU A 25 114.70 33.59 -47.87
CA GLU A 25 113.89 32.54 -48.49
C GLU A 25 113.52 31.41 -47.53
N SER A 26 114.48 30.96 -46.71
CA SER A 26 114.26 29.89 -45.73
C SER A 26 113.24 30.31 -44.67
N LEU A 27 113.34 31.55 -44.19
CA LEU A 27 112.37 32.14 -43.26
C LEU A 27 111.00 32.28 -43.90
N PHE A 28 110.92 32.63 -45.20
CA PHE A 28 109.64 32.70 -45.90
C PHE A 28 109.00 31.31 -46.06
N LYS A 29 109.78 30.30 -46.44
CA LYS A 29 109.32 28.89 -46.53
C LYS A 29 108.88 28.35 -45.17
N PHE A 30 109.63 28.63 -44.10
CA PHE A 30 109.29 28.21 -42.74
C PHE A 30 108.02 28.91 -42.23
N ASN A 31 107.88 30.23 -42.44
CA ASN A 31 106.65 30.95 -42.11
C ASN A 31 105.44 30.42 -42.88
N LYS A 32 105.61 30.10 -44.17
CA LYS A 32 104.54 29.48 -44.97
C LYS A 32 104.16 28.11 -44.43
N PHE A 33 105.15 27.27 -44.09
CA PHE A 33 104.91 25.97 -43.48
C PHE A 33 104.18 26.06 -42.14
N LEU A 34 104.58 26.99 -41.26
CA LEU A 34 103.90 27.22 -39.98
C LEU A 34 102.43 27.61 -40.20
N LYS A 35 102.15 28.56 -41.11
CA LYS A 35 100.78 28.97 -41.45
C LYS A 35 99.95 27.81 -41.99
N GLU A 36 100.52 26.98 -42.86
CA GLU A 36 99.82 25.80 -43.41
C GLU A 36 99.60 24.71 -42.35
N ASN A 37 100.56 24.51 -41.45
CA ASN A 37 100.44 23.56 -40.34
C ASN A 37 99.37 24.01 -39.34
N ASP A 38 99.38 25.27 -38.95
CA ASP A 38 98.36 25.88 -38.09
C ASP A 38 96.97 25.79 -38.74
N ALA A 39 96.87 26.03 -40.06
CA ALA A 39 95.62 25.84 -40.80
C ALA A 39 95.16 24.37 -40.84
N LYS A 40 96.07 23.40 -40.99
CA LYS A 40 95.77 21.96 -40.93
C LYS A 40 95.32 21.56 -39.53
N ARG A 41 96.03 22.02 -38.49
CA ARG A 41 95.69 21.80 -37.08
C ARG A 41 94.32 22.39 -36.76
N GLY A 42 94.05 23.61 -37.19
CA GLY A 42 92.75 24.26 -37.02
C GLY A 42 91.61 23.48 -37.68
N ARG A 43 91.78 23.01 -38.92
CA ARG A 43 90.78 22.17 -39.60
C ARG A 43 90.57 20.82 -38.90
N ALA A 44 91.65 20.16 -38.49
CA ALA A 44 91.57 18.88 -37.80
C ALA A 44 90.85 19.00 -36.45
N LEU A 45 91.17 20.04 -35.67
CA LEU A 45 90.50 20.34 -34.40
C LEU A 45 89.01 20.65 -34.61
N LYS A 46 88.67 21.46 -35.62
CA LYS A 46 87.27 21.79 -35.93
C LYS A 46 86.47 20.56 -36.35
N LYS A 47 87.03 19.71 -37.22
CA LYS A 47 86.38 18.46 -37.63
C LYS A 47 86.18 17.53 -36.43
N ALA A 48 87.19 17.40 -35.57
CA ALA A 48 87.10 16.58 -34.36
C ALA A 48 86.06 17.12 -33.36
N SER A 49 85.90 18.45 -33.24
CA SER A 49 84.83 19.03 -32.41
C SER A 49 83.44 18.79 -33.01
N GLU A 50 83.27 19.02 -34.32
CA GLU A 50 82.00 18.80 -35.01
C GLU A 50 81.56 17.32 -34.92
N GLU A 51 82.49 16.37 -35.07
CA GLU A 51 82.22 14.94 -34.97
C GLU A 51 81.84 14.52 -33.53
N LYS A 52 82.49 15.11 -32.51
CA LYS A 52 82.10 14.92 -31.10
C LYS A 52 80.71 15.47 -30.82
N ASP A 53 80.35 16.62 -31.38
CA ASP A 53 79.04 17.23 -31.18
C ASP A 53 77.95 16.40 -31.84
N LEU A 54 78.18 15.93 -33.07
CA LEU A 54 77.27 15.03 -33.77
C LEU A 54 77.10 13.71 -33.03
N ALA A 55 78.19 13.11 -32.54
CA ALA A 55 78.13 11.89 -31.74
C ALA A 55 77.30 12.08 -30.46
N ARG A 56 77.45 13.22 -29.78
CA ARG A 56 76.63 13.55 -28.59
C ARG A 56 75.14 13.70 -28.93
N GLN A 57 74.81 14.38 -30.04
CA GLN A 57 73.43 14.51 -30.49
C GLN A 57 72.80 13.15 -30.82
N LYS A 58 73.55 12.30 -31.53
CA LYS A 58 73.08 10.95 -31.87
C LYS A 58 72.94 10.06 -30.66
N GLN A 59 73.84 10.17 -29.69
CA GLN A 59 73.73 9.41 -28.43
C GLN A 59 72.47 9.81 -27.66
N ALA A 60 72.17 11.11 -27.56
CA ALA A 60 70.94 11.58 -26.92
C ALA A 60 69.67 11.11 -27.67
N GLU A 61 69.70 11.10 -29.01
CA GLU A 61 68.60 10.57 -29.83
C GLU A 61 68.39 9.06 -29.58
N VAL A 62 69.48 8.28 -29.49
CA VAL A 62 69.42 6.85 -29.15
C VAL A 62 68.80 6.64 -27.77
N GLU A 63 69.22 7.39 -26.75
CA GLU A 63 68.67 7.28 -25.40
C GLU A 63 67.17 7.58 -25.35
N LEU A 64 66.70 8.58 -26.09
CA LEU A 64 65.27 8.90 -26.20
C LEU A 64 64.48 7.79 -26.89
N LEU A 65 65.00 7.27 -28.00
CA LEU A 65 64.35 6.18 -28.73
C LEU A 65 64.32 4.88 -27.91
N GLU A 66 65.39 4.59 -27.16
CA GLU A 66 65.42 3.44 -26.24
C GLU A 66 64.33 3.55 -25.17
N GLN A 67 64.14 4.74 -24.58
CA GLN A 67 63.04 4.99 -23.64
C GLN A 67 61.66 4.79 -24.28
N GLU A 68 61.46 5.28 -25.51
CA GLU A 68 60.21 5.10 -26.24
C GLU A 68 59.91 3.61 -26.51
N VAL A 69 60.94 2.86 -26.93
CA VAL A 69 60.83 1.41 -27.15
C VAL A 69 60.40 0.69 -25.87
N LEU A 70 60.99 1.05 -24.71
CA LEU A 70 60.62 0.47 -23.43
C LEU A 70 59.15 0.74 -23.08
N VAL A 71 58.69 1.98 -23.28
CA VAL A 71 57.28 2.37 -23.03
C VAL A 71 56.33 1.57 -23.93
N LEU A 72 56.64 1.48 -25.23
CA LEU A 72 55.83 0.76 -26.20
C LEU A 72 55.80 -0.75 -25.90
N GLN A 73 56.93 -1.34 -25.50
CA GLN A 73 57.00 -2.74 -25.09
C GLN A 73 56.13 -3.02 -23.86
N LYS A 74 56.14 -2.13 -22.86
CA LYS A 74 55.29 -2.24 -21.67
C LYS A 74 53.80 -2.15 -22.02
N ARG A 75 53.44 -1.23 -22.93
CA ARG A 75 52.06 -1.10 -23.42
C ARG A 75 51.61 -2.34 -24.19
N ARG A 76 52.47 -2.89 -25.05
CA ARG A 76 52.23 -4.13 -25.78
C ARG A 76 51.98 -5.29 -24.81
N GLU A 77 52.83 -5.46 -23.80
CA GLU A 77 52.67 -6.57 -22.84
C GLU A 77 51.38 -6.45 -22.04
N THR A 78 51.04 -5.22 -21.61
CA THR A 78 49.76 -4.96 -20.93
C THR A 78 48.56 -5.36 -21.79
N MET A 79 48.58 -5.03 -23.08
CA MET A 79 47.51 -5.41 -24.01
C MET A 79 47.50 -6.92 -24.28
N ARG A 80 48.67 -7.53 -24.44
CA ARG A 80 48.83 -8.98 -24.64
C ARG A 80 48.22 -9.76 -23.48
N VAL A 81 48.50 -9.39 -22.23
CA VAL A 81 47.90 -10.02 -21.04
C VAL A 81 46.38 -9.86 -21.04
N LYS A 82 45.86 -8.66 -21.36
CA LYS A 82 44.40 -8.43 -21.46
C LYS A 82 43.74 -9.32 -22.52
N VAL A 83 44.36 -9.48 -23.68
CA VAL A 83 43.86 -10.33 -24.77
C VAL A 83 43.92 -11.80 -24.37
N GLN A 84 45.02 -12.26 -23.76
CA GLN A 84 45.16 -13.64 -23.28
C GLN A 84 44.11 -13.99 -22.21
N ARG A 85 43.85 -13.09 -21.27
CA ARG A 85 42.76 -13.26 -20.28
C ARG A 85 41.40 -13.45 -20.95
N LYS A 86 41.14 -12.74 -22.04
CA LYS A 86 39.86 -12.84 -22.79
C LYS A 86 39.83 -14.00 -23.79
N ALA A 87 40.96 -14.63 -24.09
CA ALA A 87 41.05 -15.72 -25.07
C ALA A 87 40.16 -16.91 -24.68
N VAL A 88 40.00 -17.18 -23.37
CA VAL A 88 39.14 -18.26 -22.87
C VAL A 88 37.70 -18.12 -23.38
N TYR A 89 37.14 -16.90 -23.40
CA TYR A 89 35.80 -16.64 -23.89
C TYR A 89 35.70 -16.83 -25.40
N ARG A 90 36.68 -16.34 -26.16
CA ARG A 90 36.75 -16.55 -27.62
C ARG A 90 36.82 -18.04 -27.94
N ASP A 91 37.67 -18.79 -27.26
CA ASP A 91 37.86 -20.21 -27.52
C ASP A 91 36.61 -21.01 -27.14
N PHE A 92 35.94 -20.64 -26.06
CA PHE A 92 34.63 -21.16 -25.70
C PHE A 92 33.59 -20.88 -26.80
N LEU A 93 33.44 -19.63 -27.25
CA LEU A 93 32.50 -19.26 -28.30
C LEU A 93 32.79 -19.97 -29.62
N HIS A 94 34.06 -20.11 -30.00
CA HIS A 94 34.44 -20.92 -31.16
C HIS A 94 34.07 -22.39 -30.99
N ARG A 95 34.30 -23.00 -29.82
CA ARG A 95 33.90 -24.39 -29.56
C ARG A 95 32.38 -24.56 -29.69
N VAL A 96 31.61 -23.66 -29.07
CA VAL A 96 30.13 -23.69 -29.12
C VAL A 96 29.63 -23.52 -30.56
N THR A 97 30.21 -22.58 -31.31
CA THR A 97 29.86 -22.35 -32.71
C THR A 97 30.18 -23.57 -33.56
N LYS A 98 31.37 -24.17 -33.40
CA LYS A 98 31.75 -25.41 -34.11
C LYS A 98 30.87 -26.62 -33.76
N SER A 99 30.40 -26.72 -32.52
CA SER A 99 29.49 -27.80 -32.10
C SER A 99 28.05 -27.59 -32.57
N SER A 100 27.67 -26.35 -32.86
CA SER A 100 26.33 -26.00 -33.29
C SER A 100 26.23 -26.12 -34.80
N THR A 101 25.24 -26.83 -35.30
CA THR A 101 24.92 -26.85 -36.74
C THR A 101 24.12 -25.63 -37.20
N LYS A 102 23.68 -24.78 -36.27
CA LYS A 102 22.74 -23.68 -36.52
C LYS A 102 23.39 -22.31 -36.74
N PHE A 103 24.66 -22.15 -36.37
CA PHE A 103 25.37 -20.87 -36.45
C PHE A 103 26.72 -21.10 -37.12
N GLY A 104 27.01 -20.35 -38.17
CA GLY A 104 28.28 -20.42 -38.89
C GLY A 104 29.36 -19.59 -38.20
N GLU A 105 28.96 -18.47 -37.60
CA GLU A 105 29.87 -17.48 -37.03
C GLU A 105 29.49 -17.10 -35.59
N ILE A 106 30.48 -16.65 -34.80
CA ILE A 106 30.28 -16.25 -33.40
C ILE A 106 29.28 -15.08 -33.29
N TRP A 107 29.31 -14.15 -34.23
CA TRP A 107 28.43 -12.97 -34.22
C TRP A 107 26.96 -13.35 -34.38
N GLU A 108 26.65 -14.40 -35.16
CA GLU A 108 25.28 -14.90 -35.33
C GLU A 108 24.73 -15.46 -34.02
N LEU A 109 25.58 -16.19 -33.28
CA LEU A 109 25.25 -16.70 -31.94
C LEU A 109 24.97 -15.53 -30.99
N VAL A 110 25.83 -14.51 -30.97
CA VAL A 110 25.66 -13.33 -30.12
C VAL A 110 24.38 -12.56 -30.48
N ALA A 111 24.13 -12.30 -31.76
CA ALA A 111 22.92 -11.64 -32.22
C ALA A 111 21.65 -12.41 -31.83
N ARG A 112 21.69 -13.75 -31.89
CA ARG A 112 20.60 -14.58 -31.39
C ARG A 112 20.42 -14.45 -29.88
N PHE A 113 21.52 -14.46 -29.12
CA PHE A 113 21.46 -14.23 -27.67
C PHE A 113 20.87 -12.87 -27.33
N ASP A 114 21.26 -11.81 -28.02
CA ASP A 114 20.73 -10.46 -27.81
C ASP A 114 19.22 -10.42 -28.08
N THR A 115 18.78 -11.05 -29.17
CA THR A 115 17.35 -11.18 -29.49
C THR A 115 16.61 -11.98 -28.40
N LEU A 116 17.21 -13.06 -27.88
CA LEU A 116 16.64 -13.86 -26.80
C LEU A 116 16.57 -13.09 -25.47
N LEU A 117 17.58 -12.25 -25.18
CA LEU A 117 17.57 -11.38 -24.00
C LEU A 117 16.49 -10.30 -24.11
N ALA A 118 16.40 -9.63 -25.26
CA ALA A 118 15.36 -8.63 -25.51
C ALA A 118 13.96 -9.23 -25.41
N THR A 119 13.73 -10.40 -26.02
CA THR A 119 12.44 -11.09 -25.93
C THR A 119 12.13 -11.56 -24.51
N ARG A 120 13.13 -12.06 -23.77
CA ARG A 120 12.96 -12.40 -22.34
C ARG A 120 12.54 -11.19 -21.52
N GLU A 121 13.17 -10.05 -21.72
CA GLU A 121 12.85 -8.82 -21.00
C GLU A 121 11.42 -8.35 -21.31
N GLN A 122 11.01 -8.39 -22.59
CA GLN A 122 9.64 -8.09 -23.00
C GLN A 122 8.62 -9.05 -22.38
N LEU A 123 8.92 -10.35 -22.33
CA LEU A 123 8.04 -11.34 -21.73
C LEU A 123 7.89 -11.13 -20.21
N LEU A 124 8.99 -10.84 -19.52
CA LEU A 124 8.95 -10.51 -18.09
C LEU A 124 8.14 -9.22 -17.82
N GLY A 125 8.27 -8.21 -18.69
CA GLY A 125 7.45 -7.00 -18.63
C GLY A 125 5.96 -7.34 -18.73
N ARG A 126 5.56 -8.07 -19.77
CA ARG A 126 4.16 -8.48 -19.98
C ARG A 126 3.61 -9.36 -18.85
N GLU A 127 4.42 -10.28 -18.33
CA GLU A 127 4.04 -11.11 -17.19
C GLU A 127 3.77 -10.24 -15.95
N SER A 128 4.64 -9.27 -15.69
CA SER A 128 4.48 -8.35 -14.56
C SER A 128 3.23 -7.47 -14.69
N GLU A 129 2.96 -6.93 -15.88
CA GLU A 129 1.75 -6.16 -16.18
C GLU A 129 0.49 -7.02 -16.00
N GLY A 130 0.49 -8.24 -16.55
CA GLY A 130 -0.62 -9.19 -16.39
C GLY A 130 -0.87 -9.55 -14.92
N ARG A 131 0.20 -9.72 -14.14
CA ARG A 131 0.12 -9.99 -12.70
C ARG A 131 -0.49 -8.81 -11.95
N GLN A 132 -0.06 -7.58 -12.24
CA GLN A 132 -0.60 -6.37 -11.63
C GLN A 132 -2.09 -6.16 -11.96
N LEU A 133 -2.47 -6.36 -13.22
CA LEU A 133 -3.88 -6.28 -13.63
C LEU A 133 -4.73 -7.35 -12.94
N GLY A 134 -4.21 -8.59 -12.85
CA GLY A 134 -4.88 -9.67 -12.14
C GLY A 134 -5.05 -9.40 -10.64
N GLU A 135 -4.03 -8.84 -9.98
CA GLU A 135 -4.11 -8.44 -8.58
C GLU A 135 -5.09 -7.29 -8.36
N ALA A 136 -5.10 -6.28 -9.24
CA ALA A 136 -6.05 -5.18 -9.19
C ALA A 136 -7.50 -5.67 -9.33
N LEU A 137 -7.77 -6.55 -10.30
CA LEU A 137 -9.11 -7.11 -10.50
C LEU A 137 -9.53 -7.98 -9.31
N ARG A 138 -8.63 -8.80 -8.76
CA ARG A 138 -8.90 -9.58 -7.54
C ARG A 138 -9.20 -8.66 -6.35
N GLN A 139 -8.49 -7.54 -6.22
CA GLN A 139 -8.74 -6.59 -5.15
C GLN A 139 -10.10 -5.90 -5.30
N GLN A 140 -10.47 -5.49 -6.53
CA GLN A 140 -11.80 -4.94 -6.82
C GLN A 140 -12.90 -5.95 -6.51
N HIS A 141 -12.73 -7.21 -6.92
CA HIS A 141 -13.68 -8.27 -6.62
C HIS A 141 -13.85 -8.49 -5.12
N ARG A 142 -12.75 -8.54 -4.35
CA ARG A 142 -12.82 -8.66 -2.88
C ARG A 142 -13.61 -7.52 -2.26
N ARG A 143 -13.31 -6.27 -2.64
CA ARG A 143 -14.04 -5.09 -2.14
C ARG A 143 -15.54 -5.19 -2.43
N PHE A 144 -15.92 -5.59 -3.64
CA PHE A 144 -17.32 -5.76 -4.00
C PHE A 144 -18.00 -6.83 -3.13
N VAL A 145 -17.35 -7.98 -2.93
CA VAL A 145 -17.88 -9.06 -2.08
C VAL A 145 -18.02 -8.60 -0.63
N ASP A 146 -17.04 -7.88 -0.09
CA ASP A 146 -17.08 -7.33 1.26
C ASP A 146 -18.26 -6.34 1.40
N GLU A 147 -18.41 -5.42 0.45
CA GLU A 147 -19.52 -4.45 0.43
C GLU A 147 -20.90 -5.14 0.34
N GLN A 148 -21.04 -6.20 -0.46
CA GLN A 148 -22.30 -6.94 -0.52
C GLN A 148 -22.55 -7.72 0.78
N SER A 149 -21.51 -8.28 1.38
CA SER A 149 -21.62 -9.00 2.66
C SER A 149 -22.08 -8.05 3.77
N ASP A 150 -21.52 -6.84 3.82
CA ASP A 150 -21.95 -5.78 4.72
C ASP A 150 -23.42 -5.39 4.51
N ARG A 151 -23.87 -5.30 3.25
CA ARG A 151 -25.28 -5.00 2.93
C ARG A 151 -26.21 -6.11 3.40
N ILE A 152 -25.86 -7.38 3.16
CA ILE A 152 -26.63 -8.53 3.63
C ILE A 152 -26.74 -8.49 5.16
N LEU A 153 -25.63 -8.23 5.85
CA LEU A 153 -25.63 -8.13 7.31
C LEU A 153 -26.56 -7.00 7.81
N ARG A 154 -26.53 -5.83 7.16
CA ARG A 154 -27.43 -4.71 7.49
C ARG A 154 -28.90 -5.09 7.30
N TYR A 155 -29.26 -5.73 6.18
CA TYR A 155 -30.64 -6.16 5.94
C TYR A 155 -31.10 -7.25 6.92
N ASN A 156 -30.22 -8.20 7.29
CA ASN A 156 -30.53 -9.22 8.28
C ASN A 156 -30.80 -8.62 9.66
N ASN A 157 -30.02 -7.60 10.06
CA ASN A 157 -30.25 -6.87 11.30
C ASN A 157 -31.60 -6.14 11.27
N GLN A 158 -31.92 -5.45 10.18
CA GLN A 158 -33.22 -4.78 10.00
C GLN A 158 -34.38 -5.77 10.01
N LEU A 159 -34.22 -6.93 9.36
CA LEU A 159 -35.23 -7.99 9.34
C LEU A 159 -35.49 -8.50 10.76
N SER A 160 -34.42 -8.74 11.54
CA SER A 160 -34.52 -9.20 12.92
C SER A 160 -35.23 -8.16 13.81
N GLU A 161 -34.94 -6.87 13.62
CA GLU A 161 -35.62 -5.79 14.33
C GLU A 161 -37.11 -5.72 14.00
N LEU A 162 -37.46 -5.77 12.71
CA LEU A 162 -38.86 -5.75 12.27
C LEU A 162 -39.63 -6.98 12.74
N GLN A 163 -39.02 -8.17 12.69
CA GLN A 163 -39.60 -9.40 13.24
C GLN A 163 -39.88 -9.27 14.74
N THR A 164 -38.93 -8.70 15.50
CA THR A 164 -39.11 -8.48 16.94
C THR A 164 -40.27 -7.52 17.21
N ARG A 165 -40.36 -6.40 16.49
CA ARG A 165 -41.47 -5.44 16.62
C ARG A 165 -42.82 -6.07 16.26
N LEU A 166 -42.86 -6.86 15.19
CA LEU A 166 -44.07 -7.55 14.77
C LEU A 166 -44.52 -8.56 15.83
N GLU A 167 -43.60 -9.32 16.43
CA GLU A 167 -43.92 -10.26 17.51
C GLU A 167 -44.42 -9.54 18.76
N GLN A 168 -43.83 -8.39 19.11
CA GLN A 168 -44.31 -7.54 20.20
C GLN A 168 -45.76 -7.10 19.97
N VAL A 169 -46.07 -6.57 18.78
CA VAL A 169 -47.44 -6.13 18.44
C VAL A 169 -48.42 -7.30 18.44
N ARG A 170 -48.04 -8.45 17.88
CA ARG A 170 -48.87 -9.67 17.92
C ARG A 170 -49.15 -10.12 19.34
N SER A 171 -48.15 -10.13 20.20
CA SER A 171 -48.32 -10.51 21.61
C SER A 171 -49.29 -9.57 22.35
N LEU A 172 -49.28 -8.27 22.02
CA LEU A 172 -50.22 -7.30 22.57
C LEU A 172 -51.63 -7.51 22.02
N ALA A 173 -51.77 -7.75 20.72
CA ALA A 173 -53.06 -8.03 20.09
C ALA A 173 -53.73 -9.27 20.72
N LEU A 174 -52.97 -10.36 20.89
CA LEU A 174 -53.46 -11.58 21.55
C LEU A 174 -53.91 -11.33 22.99
N LYS A 175 -53.18 -10.50 23.75
CA LYS A 175 -53.58 -10.11 25.11
C LYS A 175 -54.91 -9.36 25.10
N TRP A 176 -55.06 -8.37 24.22
CA TRP A 176 -56.29 -7.59 24.11
C TRP A 176 -57.47 -8.45 23.65
N GLU A 177 -57.27 -9.32 22.68
CA GLU A 177 -58.28 -10.28 22.22
C GLU A 177 -58.74 -11.20 23.36
N ALA A 178 -57.80 -11.72 24.17
CA ALA A 178 -58.14 -12.51 25.34
C ALA A 178 -58.97 -11.72 26.37
N THR A 179 -58.60 -10.47 26.65
CA THR A 179 -59.38 -9.60 27.56
C THR A 179 -60.77 -9.28 27.01
N TRP A 180 -60.87 -9.03 25.71
CA TRP A 180 -62.14 -8.77 25.03
C TRP A 180 -63.06 -9.99 25.10
N ASN A 181 -62.55 -11.18 24.78
CA ASN A 181 -63.29 -12.43 24.87
C ASN A 181 -63.78 -12.70 26.30
N HIS A 182 -62.97 -12.37 27.31
CA HIS A 182 -63.38 -12.49 28.71
C HIS A 182 -64.54 -11.54 29.05
N ILE A 183 -64.45 -10.27 28.68
CA ILE A 183 -65.51 -9.27 28.88
C ILE A 183 -66.80 -9.71 28.15
N GLN A 184 -66.67 -10.16 26.90
CA GLN A 184 -67.79 -10.62 26.10
C GLN A 184 -68.46 -11.85 26.73
N SER A 185 -67.68 -12.80 27.26
CA SER A 185 -68.21 -13.97 27.99
C SER A 185 -68.98 -13.56 29.25
N ILE A 186 -68.48 -12.59 30.01
CA ILE A 186 -69.19 -12.06 31.18
C ILE A 186 -70.49 -11.39 30.75
N SER A 187 -70.43 -10.51 29.75
CA SER A 187 -71.60 -9.79 29.24
C SER A 187 -72.67 -10.74 28.69
N ALA A 188 -72.28 -11.79 27.96
CA ALA A 188 -73.20 -12.83 27.49
C ALA A 188 -73.87 -13.57 28.65
N ARG A 189 -73.11 -13.90 29.71
CA ARG A 189 -73.65 -14.52 30.93
C ARG A 189 -74.64 -13.60 31.65
N GLU A 190 -74.32 -12.32 31.81
CA GLU A 190 -75.21 -11.33 32.43
C GLU A 190 -76.47 -11.13 31.59
N THR A 191 -76.35 -11.06 30.26
CA THR A 191 -77.48 -10.94 29.34
C THR A 191 -78.40 -12.16 29.45
N LEU A 192 -77.82 -13.37 29.53
CA LEU A 192 -78.57 -14.61 29.73
C LEU A 192 -79.30 -14.62 31.08
N LEU A 193 -78.61 -14.26 32.17
CA LEU A 193 -79.21 -14.16 33.50
C LEU A 193 -80.35 -13.16 33.52
N LEU A 194 -80.17 -11.99 32.91
CA LEU A 194 -81.21 -10.98 32.79
C LEU A 194 -82.40 -11.51 31.98
N GLY A 195 -82.16 -12.21 30.86
CA GLY A 195 -83.20 -12.91 30.11
C GLY A 195 -83.96 -13.93 30.95
N GLN A 196 -83.25 -14.76 31.73
CA GLN A 196 -83.86 -15.74 32.64
C GLN A 196 -84.70 -15.07 33.73
N ILE A 197 -84.20 -13.99 34.35
CA ILE A 197 -84.97 -13.21 35.34
C ILE A 197 -86.23 -12.64 34.70
N LYS A 198 -86.14 -12.10 33.48
CA LYS A 198 -87.30 -11.56 32.77
C LYS A 198 -88.36 -12.63 32.49
N VAL A 199 -87.96 -13.78 31.96
CA VAL A 199 -88.87 -14.90 31.66
C VAL A 199 -89.48 -15.48 32.94
N THR A 200 -88.68 -15.72 33.97
CA THR A 200 -89.19 -16.25 35.25
C THR A 200 -90.15 -15.27 35.92
N THR A 201 -89.83 -13.97 35.91
CA THR A 201 -90.73 -12.91 36.40
C THR A 201 -92.04 -12.89 35.62
N LEU A 202 -91.99 -12.90 34.29
CA LEU A 202 -93.18 -12.92 33.43
C LEU A 202 -94.04 -14.15 33.72
N ASN A 203 -93.42 -15.34 33.81
CA ASN A 203 -94.11 -16.57 34.13
C ASN A 203 -94.78 -16.52 35.51
N LEU A 204 -94.11 -16.00 36.54
CA LEU A 204 -94.67 -15.81 37.87
C LEU A 204 -95.85 -14.81 37.86
N PHE A 205 -95.75 -13.72 37.10
CA PHE A 205 -96.80 -12.72 36.95
C PHE A 205 -98.06 -13.33 36.30
N HIS A 206 -97.88 -14.11 35.23
CA HIS A 206 -98.96 -14.85 34.59
C HIS A 206 -99.61 -15.87 35.52
N MET A 207 -98.82 -16.63 36.30
CA MET A 207 -99.36 -17.58 37.30
C MET A 207 -100.19 -16.91 38.39
N MET A 208 -99.89 -15.64 38.73
CA MET A 208 -100.67 -14.85 39.69
C MET A 208 -101.90 -14.14 39.06
N GLY A 209 -102.26 -14.50 37.83
CA GLY A 209 -103.45 -13.99 37.13
C GLY A 209 -103.25 -12.65 36.40
N GLY A 210 -102.00 -12.21 36.22
CA GLY A 210 -101.69 -11.00 35.46
C GLY A 210 -101.86 -11.19 33.95
N GLN A 211 -102.60 -10.29 33.30
CA GLN A 211 -102.76 -10.27 31.85
C GLN A 211 -101.80 -9.25 31.21
N THR A 212 -101.22 -9.61 30.05
CA THR A 212 -100.25 -8.78 29.33
C THR A 212 -100.84 -8.01 28.16
N ASP A 213 -102.04 -8.37 27.70
CA ASP A 213 -102.61 -7.90 26.43
C ASP A 213 -103.88 -7.02 26.58
N ASP A 214 -104.17 -6.51 27.80
CA ASP A 214 -105.32 -5.63 28.09
C ASP A 214 -104.91 -4.18 28.37
N GLU A 215 -105.83 -3.21 28.19
CA GLU A 215 -105.60 -1.76 28.41
C GLU A 215 -105.11 -1.39 29.85
N ASN A 216 -105.26 -2.30 30.81
CA ASN A 216 -104.76 -2.20 32.20
C ASN A 216 -103.65 -3.22 32.55
N GLY A 217 -103.14 -3.97 31.57
CA GLY A 217 -102.05 -4.96 31.71
C GLY A 217 -100.67 -4.31 31.83
N VAL A 218 -99.70 -5.01 32.43
CA VAL A 218 -98.29 -4.59 32.35
C VAL A 218 -97.69 -5.17 31.08
N GLY A 219 -97.04 -4.34 30.28
CA GLY A 219 -96.46 -4.76 29.00
C GLY A 219 -95.47 -5.92 29.14
N ILE A 220 -95.44 -6.79 28.14
CA ILE A 220 -94.61 -8.02 28.11
C ILE A 220 -93.12 -7.73 28.41
N GLY A 221 -92.61 -6.58 27.97
CA GLY A 221 -91.23 -6.14 28.20
C GLY A 221 -90.97 -5.36 29.50
N ASP A 222 -92.01 -4.97 30.25
CA ASP A 222 -91.90 -4.20 31.49
C ASP A 222 -91.78 -5.12 32.72
N THR A 223 -90.58 -5.65 32.88
CA THR A 223 -90.28 -6.61 33.95
C THR A 223 -90.29 -5.98 35.35
N LEU A 224 -90.10 -4.66 35.45
CA LEU A 224 -90.18 -3.95 36.74
C LEU A 224 -91.63 -3.79 37.19
N GLY A 225 -92.53 -3.41 36.27
CA GLY A 225 -93.97 -3.38 36.56
C GLY A 225 -94.55 -4.75 36.93
N GLN A 226 -94.07 -5.83 36.28
CA GLN A 226 -94.46 -7.21 36.60
C GLN A 226 -93.99 -7.62 38.00
N LEU A 227 -92.74 -7.33 38.35
CA LEU A 227 -92.19 -7.57 39.70
C LEU A 227 -92.96 -6.78 40.78
N ASP A 228 -93.32 -5.52 40.53
CA ASP A 228 -94.05 -4.71 41.50
C ASP A 228 -95.48 -5.23 41.73
N ARG A 229 -96.16 -5.75 40.70
CA ARG A 229 -97.46 -6.42 40.86
C ARG A 229 -97.33 -7.76 41.58
N ILE A 230 -96.31 -8.58 41.26
CA ILE A 230 -96.03 -9.82 41.98
C ILE A 230 -95.80 -9.53 43.47
N LYS A 231 -95.02 -8.49 43.78
CA LYS A 231 -94.70 -8.08 45.14
C LYS A 231 -95.92 -7.59 45.93
N GLN A 232 -96.87 -6.94 45.26
CA GLN A 232 -98.15 -6.53 45.86
C GLN A 232 -99.08 -7.73 46.10
N GLY A 233 -99.13 -8.69 45.18
CA GLY A 233 -99.94 -9.91 45.31
C GLY A 233 -99.43 -10.91 46.36
N LEU A 234 -98.12 -10.98 46.59
CA LEU A 234 -97.51 -11.84 47.61
C LEU A 234 -97.53 -11.26 49.05
N GLY A 235 -98.08 -10.06 49.26
CA GLY A 235 -98.30 -9.52 50.61
C GLY A 235 -97.02 -9.32 51.45
N PHE A 236 -95.92 -8.83 50.88
CA PHE A 236 -94.76 -8.42 51.69
C PHE A 236 -95.08 -7.15 52.50
N PRO A 237 -95.04 -7.16 53.85
CA PRO A 237 -95.35 -5.99 54.67
C PRO A 237 -94.37 -4.84 54.42
N ARG A 238 -94.89 -3.62 54.24
CA ARG A 238 -94.11 -2.39 54.01
C ARG A 238 -93.12 -2.03 55.15
N GLU A 239 -93.18 -2.69 56.30
CA GLU A 239 -92.42 -2.34 57.52
C GLU A 239 -90.91 -2.67 57.51
N SER A 240 -90.39 -3.42 56.54
CA SER A 240 -88.97 -3.81 56.53
C SER A 240 -88.06 -2.82 55.79
N ARG A 241 -88.62 -1.88 55.00
CA ARG A 241 -87.85 -0.86 54.27
C ARG A 241 -87.20 0.16 55.20
N ASP A 242 -87.77 0.39 56.38
CA ASP A 242 -87.22 1.32 57.38
C ASP A 242 -86.18 0.67 58.32
N LYS A 243 -86.14 -0.66 58.42
CA LYS A 243 -85.14 -1.38 59.24
C LYS A 243 -83.81 -1.60 58.51
N VAL A 244 -83.81 -1.81 57.19
CA VAL A 244 -82.55 -1.92 56.41
C VAL A 244 -81.86 -0.56 56.21
N ARG A 245 -82.62 0.55 56.26
CA ARG A 245 -82.05 1.91 56.26
C ARG A 245 -81.45 2.29 57.63
N LYS A 246 -81.89 1.65 58.72
CA LYS A 246 -81.38 1.84 60.09
C LYS A 246 -80.16 0.97 60.43
N SER A 247 -79.93 -0.14 59.73
CA SER A 247 -78.70 -0.95 59.87
C SER A 247 -77.49 -0.43 59.06
N ARG A 248 -77.62 0.69 58.35
CA ARG A 248 -76.48 1.37 57.67
C ARG A 248 -75.86 2.53 58.48
N ARG A 249 -76.30 2.75 59.72
CA ARG A 249 -75.63 3.64 60.67
C ARG A 249 -75.27 2.84 61.91
N LEU A 250 -74.08 2.25 61.90
CA LEU A 250 -73.17 2.15 63.04
C LEU A 250 -71.91 1.40 62.60
N GLY A 251 -70.86 2.18 62.34
CA GLY A 251 -69.51 1.90 62.83
C GLY A 251 -68.62 0.96 62.00
N PRO A 252 -67.31 1.25 61.96
CA PRO A 252 -66.34 0.74 60.97
C PRO A 252 -65.68 -0.58 61.42
N PHE A 253 -64.91 -1.24 60.54
CA PHE A 253 -63.68 -2.04 60.82
C PHE A 253 -63.28 -2.85 59.54
N PRO A 254 -62.06 -3.37 59.37
CA PRO A 254 -60.75 -2.71 59.26
C PRO A 254 -59.99 -3.03 57.94
N SER A 255 -58.95 -2.20 57.68
CA SER A 255 -57.65 -2.41 57.00
C SER A 255 -57.43 -3.46 55.89
N ALA A 256 -56.79 -3.01 54.80
CA ALA A 256 -55.47 -3.44 54.27
C ALA A 256 -55.48 -3.43 52.73
N GLY A 257 -54.58 -2.77 51.99
CA GLY A 257 -53.50 -1.86 52.31
C GLY A 257 -53.13 -1.10 51.02
N ARG A 258 -53.03 0.22 51.12
CA ARG A 258 -52.21 1.01 50.20
C ARG A 258 -50.89 1.22 50.92
N HIS A 259 -49.81 0.66 50.37
CA HIS A 259 -48.50 1.26 50.57
C HIS A 259 -48.27 2.26 49.45
N SER A 260 -48.28 3.51 49.87
CA SER A 260 -47.54 4.62 49.30
C SER A 260 -46.05 4.45 49.59
N SER A 261 -45.21 4.76 48.61
CA SER A 261 -43.98 5.55 48.78
C SER A 261 -43.58 6.01 47.38
N ALA A 262 -43.83 7.26 47.01
CA ALA A 262 -42.97 8.41 47.33
C ALA A 262 -41.59 8.21 46.70
N ALA A 263 -41.34 8.83 45.55
CA ALA A 263 -40.81 10.19 45.43
C ALA A 263 -39.28 10.19 45.39
N SER A 264 -38.73 10.55 44.23
CA SER A 264 -37.47 11.27 44.15
C SER A 264 -37.35 11.83 42.73
N SER A 265 -37.70 13.10 42.64
CA SER A 265 -37.21 14.04 41.64
C SER A 265 -35.69 14.20 41.80
N HIS A 266 -34.94 14.05 40.70
CA HIS A 266 -33.81 14.93 40.38
C HIS A 266 -33.34 14.70 38.93
N ASP A 267 -33.69 15.63 38.05
CA ASP A 267 -32.83 16.13 36.97
C ASP A 267 -31.71 17.02 37.58
N PRO A 268 -30.66 17.47 36.86
CA PRO A 268 -30.16 17.13 35.51
C PRO A 268 -28.59 17.02 35.41
N SER A 269 -28.10 16.71 34.20
CA SER A 269 -26.83 17.17 33.55
C SER A 269 -25.49 17.25 34.33
N GLU A 270 -24.45 16.52 33.87
CA GLU A 270 -23.23 17.09 33.27
C GLU A 270 -22.15 16.04 32.90
N THR A 271 -21.67 16.16 31.66
CA THR A 271 -20.30 15.98 31.12
C THR A 271 -19.22 15.18 31.89
N PHE A 272 -18.54 14.22 31.22
CA PHE A 272 -17.15 14.35 30.74
C PHE A 272 -16.61 13.06 30.09
N ALA A 273 -15.56 13.26 29.29
CA ALA A 273 -14.95 12.37 28.30
C ALA A 273 -13.80 11.47 28.82
N PHE A 274 -13.15 10.79 27.84
CA PHE A 274 -11.97 9.89 27.88
C PHE A 274 -12.26 8.42 28.24
N GLY A 275 -11.81 7.39 27.52
CA GLY A 275 -10.88 7.26 26.40
C GLY A 275 -10.17 5.90 26.49
N SER A 276 -9.97 5.20 25.35
CA SER A 276 -8.96 4.13 25.11
C SER A 276 -9.11 2.81 25.91
N GLN A 277 -8.92 1.58 25.43
CA GLN A 277 -8.50 0.95 24.16
C GLN A 277 -8.75 -0.59 24.31
N PRO A 278 -8.25 -1.51 23.45
CA PRO A 278 -9.00 -2.67 22.95
C PRO A 278 -8.68 -3.99 23.68
N SER A 279 -9.40 -5.07 23.34
CA SER A 279 -8.94 -6.44 23.57
C SER A 279 -9.37 -7.34 22.42
N ASP A 280 -8.34 -7.79 21.69
CA ASP A 280 -8.34 -8.92 20.78
C ASP A 280 -8.98 -10.16 21.44
N GLN A 281 -9.88 -10.84 20.71
CA GLN A 281 -9.88 -12.30 20.68
C GLN A 281 -10.24 -12.81 19.29
N LEU A 282 -9.21 -13.38 18.65
CA LEU A 282 -9.29 -14.26 17.51
C LEU A 282 -10.41 -15.31 17.67
N ARG A 283 -11.28 -15.43 16.66
CA ARG A 283 -11.98 -16.68 16.37
C ARG A 283 -11.73 -17.08 14.92
N HIS A 284 -10.79 -18.02 14.79
CA HIS A 284 -10.73 -18.96 13.68
C HIS A 284 -12.10 -19.64 13.52
N VAL A 285 -12.68 -19.59 12.33
CA VAL A 285 -13.69 -20.56 11.91
C VAL A 285 -13.18 -21.20 10.62
N CYS A 286 -12.72 -22.44 10.76
CA CYS A 286 -12.54 -23.37 9.64
C CYS A 286 -13.92 -23.64 9.05
N ILE A 287 -14.08 -23.47 7.74
CA ILE A 287 -15.16 -24.10 6.98
C ILE A 287 -14.52 -25.22 6.17
N VAL A 288 -14.81 -26.44 6.62
CA VAL A 288 -14.52 -27.69 5.93
C VAL A 288 -15.54 -27.87 4.81
N SER A 289 -15.04 -28.12 3.61
CA SER A 289 -15.81 -28.55 2.44
C SER A 289 -16.35 -29.97 2.61
N CYS A 290 -17.62 -30.16 2.29
CA CYS A 290 -18.16 -31.34 1.61
C CYS A 290 -19.01 -30.84 0.45
#